data_AF-A0A841TCD2-F1
#
_entry.id   AF-A0A841TCD2-F1
#
_cell.length_a   1.000
_cell.length_b   1.000
_cell.length_c   1.000
_cell.angle_alpha   90.00
_cell.angle_beta   90.00
_cell.angle_gamma   90.00
#
_symmetry.space_group_name_H-M   'P 1'
#
loop_
_entity.id
_entity.type
_entity.pdbx_description
1 polymer ?
#
loop_
_entity_poly.entity_id
_entity_poly.type
_entity_poly.pdbx_seq_one_letter_code
_entity_poly.pdbx_strand_id
1 'polypeptide(L)' 'MKSYITPDRIQWVGKAWEIRYALRQAQRQKGGEARLADLLPPAMPAPPRK' A
#
# COMPACT_ATOMS: atom_id res chain seq x y z
N MET A 1 1.28 10.86 8.26
CA MET A 1 1.14 9.40 8.32
C MET A 1 2.46 8.67 7.99
N LYS A 2 2.83 7.63 8.75
CA LYS A 2 3.94 6.71 8.39
C LYS A 2 3.37 5.51 7.63
N SER A 3 4.07 5.05 6.60
CA SER A 3 3.71 3.85 5.85
C SER A 3 4.87 2.86 5.85
N TYR A 4 4.60 1.63 6.26
CA TYR A 4 5.51 0.50 6.13
C TYR A 4 4.96 -0.40 5.03
N ILE A 5 5.80 -0.68 4.05
CA ILE A 5 5.42 -1.47 2.88
C ILE A 5 6.40 -2.63 2.78
N THR A 6 5.89 -3.84 2.88
CA THR A 6 6.58 -5.09 2.53
C THR A 6 5.98 -5.62 1.23
N PRO A 7 6.61 -6.60 0.57
CA PRO A 7 6.11 -7.14 -0.70
C PRO A 7 4.69 -7.74 -0.62
N ASP A 8 4.27 -8.13 0.58
CA ASP A 8 3.00 -8.82 0.88
C ASP A 8 2.02 -8.00 1.74
N ARG A 9 2.49 -6.92 2.37
CA ARG A 9 1.70 -6.15 3.34
C ARG A 9 1.98 -4.65 3.24
N ILE A 10 0.90 -3.87 3.42
CA ILE A 10 0.97 -2.43 3.64
C ILE A 10 0.43 -2.16 5.04
N GLN A 11 1.16 -1.37 5.82
CA GLN A 11 0.74 -0.90 7.13
C GLN A 11 0.84 0.62 7.21
N TRP A 12 -0.31 1.27 7.38
CA TRP A 12 -0.41 2.71 7.60
C TRP A 12 -0.57 3.00 9.09
N VAL A 13 0.29 3.87 9.62
CA VAL A 13 0.29 4.29 11.02
C VAL A 13 0.11 5.80 11.09
N GLY A 14 -0.98 6.25 11.71
CA GLY A 14 -1.35 7.66 11.79
C GLY A 14 -2.74 7.86 12.40
N LYS A 15 -3.29 9.06 12.25
CA LYS A 15 -4.64 9.39 12.73
C LYS A 15 -5.67 8.62 11.89
N ALA A 16 -6.74 8.16 12.53
CA ALA A 16 -7.77 7.35 11.88
C ALA A 16 -8.38 8.01 10.62
N TRP A 17 -8.47 9.34 10.59
CA TRP A 17 -8.97 10.06 9.41
C TRP A 17 -7.97 10.04 8.23
N GLU A 18 -6.65 10.08 8.48
CA GLU A 18 -5.61 10.00 7.45
C GLU A 18 -5.66 8.63 6.76
N ILE A 19 -5.79 7.56 7.55
CA ILE A 19 -5.88 6.18 7.05
C ILE A 19 -7.14 6.01 6.20
N ARG A 20 -8.29 6.51 6.67
CA ARG A 20 -9.55 6.48 5.89
C ARG A 20 -9.47 7.30 4.61
N TYR A 21 -8.78 8.44 4.63
CA TYR A 21 -8.56 9.26 3.45
C TYR A 21 -7.69 8.53 2.41
N ALA A 22 -6.57 7.95 2.85
CA ALA A 22 -5.68 7.15 2.00
C ALA A 22 -6.40 5.95 1.36
N LEU A 23 -7.22 5.23 2.13
CA LEU A 23 -8.01 4.11 1.62
C LEU A 23 -9.01 4.55 0.53
N ARG A 24 -9.72 5.66 0.74
CA ARG A 24 -10.64 6.20 -0.27
C ARG A 24 -9.92 6.68 -1.53
N GLN A 25 -8.75 7.29 -1.39
CA GLN A 25 -7.93 7.69 -2.54
C GLN A 25 -7.46 6.48 -3.33
N ALA A 26 -6.99 5.43 -2.66
CA ALA A 26 -6.60 4.17 -3.28
C ALA A 26 -7.77 3.55 -4.06
N GLN A 27 -8.97 3.51 -3.45
CA GLN A 27 -10.18 3.00 -4.08
C GLN A 27 -10.61 3.83 -5.31
N ARG A 28 -10.46 5.16 -5.26
CA ARG A 28 -10.79 6.04 -6.38
C ARG A 28 -9.81 5.93 -7.55
N GLN A 29 -8.52 5.78 -7.26
CA GLN A 29 -7.47 5.73 -8.29
C GLN A 29 -7.49 4.42 -9.08
N LYS A 30 -7.82 3.30 -8.43
CA LYS A 30 -7.77 1.96 -9.04
C LYS A 30 -9.15 1.42 -9.47
N GLY A 31 -10.23 2.16 -9.20
CA GLY A 31 -11.60 1.67 -9.40
C GLY A 31 -12.04 0.74 -8.27
N GLY A 32 -13.35 0.53 -8.12
CA GLY A 32 -13.96 -0.15 -6.96
C GLY A 32 -13.47 -1.59 -6.69
N GLU A 33 -12.67 -2.17 -7.59
CA GLU A 33 -12.07 -3.51 -7.50
C GLU A 33 -10.57 -3.52 -7.13
N ALA A 34 -10.02 -2.39 -6.66
CA ALA A 34 -8.62 -2.29 -6.25
C ALA A 34 -8.21 -3.43 -5.30
N ARG A 35 -7.44 -4.40 -5.79
CA ARG A 35 -6.91 -5.48 -4.96
C ARG A 35 -5.73 -4.95 -4.17
N LEU A 36 -5.47 -5.52 -2.99
CA LEU A 36 -4.30 -5.15 -2.20
C LEU A 36 -2.99 -5.30 -3.01
N ALA A 37 -2.93 -6.31 -3.88
CA ALA A 37 -1.83 -6.54 -4.82
C ALA A 37 -1.56 -5.34 -5.74
N ASP A 38 -2.58 -4.56 -6.08
CA ASP A 38 -2.45 -3.39 -6.95
C ASP A 38 -1.84 -2.18 -6.23
N LEU A 39 -1.93 -2.17 -4.90
CA LEU A 39 -1.41 -1.12 -4.02
C LEU A 39 0.01 -1.44 -3.54
N LEU A 40 0.39 -2.72 -3.60
CA LEU A 40 1.74 -3.16 -3.28
C LEU A 40 2.68 -2.75 -4.43
N PRO A 41 3.88 -2.21 -4.12
CA PRO A 41 4.88 -2.01 -5.15
C PRO A 41 5.18 -3.36 -5.79
N PRO A 42 5.45 -3.41 -7.11
CA PRO A 42 5.85 -4.66 -7.76
C PRO A 42 7.02 -5.24 -6.97
N ALA A 43 6.91 -6.53 -6.61
CA ALA A 43 7.90 -7.20 -5.76
C ALA A 43 9.30 -6.88 -6.29
N MET A 44 9.99 -5.98 -5.60
CA MET A 44 11.29 -5.50 -6.04
C MET A 44 12.19 -6.74 -6.03
N PRO A 45 12.84 -7.10 -7.16
CA PRO A 45 13.68 -8.29 -7.19
C PRO A 45 14.72 -8.13 -6.09
N ALA A 46 14.74 -9.09 -5.17
CA ALA A 46 15.63 -9.06 -4.02
C ALA A 46 17.08 -8.81 -4.51
N PRO A 47 17.84 -7.91 -3.86
CA PRO A 47 19.22 -7.68 -4.27
C PRO A 47 19.99 -9.01 -4.17
N PRO A 48 20.81 -9.36 -5.17
CA PRO A 48 21.56 -10.61 -5.15
C PRO A 48 22.44 -10.64 -3.90
N ARG A 49 22.27 -11.67 -3.07
CA ARG A 49 23.19 -11.97 -1.97
C ARG A 49 24.53 -12.34 -2.63
N LYS A 50 25.52 -11.46 -2.50
CA LYS A 50 26.93 -11.76 -2.76
C LYS A 50 27.54 -12.47 -1.55
#